data_AF-A0A2A5KLK5-F1
#
_entry.id   AF-A0A2A5KLK5-F1
#
_cell.length_a   1.000
_cell.length_b   1.000
_cell.length_c   1.000
_cell.angle_alpha   90.00
_cell.angle_beta   90.00
_cell.angle_gamma   90.00
#
_symmetry.space_group_name_H-M   'P 1'
#
loop_
_entity.id
_entity.type
_entity.pdbx_description
1 polymer ?
#
loop_
_entity_poly.entity_id
_entity_poly.type
_entity_poly.pdbx_seq_one_letter_code
_entity_poly.pdbx_strand_id
1 'polypeptide(L)'
;MTIRERQEREAHDRENPWRPMSSAPRGTGLICDLLFDDMVGHFAAEVMQFFLDADGDWYQIDPPKRVYSPNPINWRPSYVRMTPERRNLIKKRLA
;
A
#
# COMPACT_ATOMS: atom_id res chain seq x y z
N MET A 1 -17.12 -19.39 -2.29
CA MET A 1 -17.14 -18.17 -3.12
C MET A 1 -18.42 -18.20 -3.94
N THR A 2 -19.38 -17.35 -3.61
CA THR A 2 -20.64 -17.21 -4.36
C THR A 2 -20.43 -16.30 -5.58
N ILE A 3 -21.32 -16.37 -6.58
CA ILE A 3 -21.22 -15.57 -7.82
C ILE A 3 -21.22 -14.06 -7.53
N ARG A 4 -21.94 -13.63 -6.49
CA ARG A 4 -22.00 -12.23 -6.06
C ARG A 4 -20.68 -11.71 -5.50
N GLU A 5 -20.02 -12.49 -4.63
CA GLU A 5 -18.70 -12.12 -4.09
C GLU A 5 -17.62 -12.03 -5.18
N ARG A 6 -17.75 -12.80 -6.27
CA ARG A 6 -16.84 -12.67 -7.43
C ARG A 6 -17.10 -11.37 -8.22
N GLN A 7 -18.36 -11.04 -8.48
CA GLN A 7 -18.72 -9.82 -9.21
C GLN A 7 -18.35 -8.54 -8.45
N GLU A 8 -18.53 -8.53 -7.12
CA GLU A 8 -18.16 -7.38 -6.29
C GLU A 8 -16.64 -7.16 -6.25
N ARG A 9 -15.86 -8.25 -6.23
CA ARG A 9 -14.39 -8.18 -6.33
C ARG A 9 -13.95 -7.67 -7.71
N GLU A 10 -14.54 -8.18 -8.78
CA GLU A 10 -14.24 -7.74 -10.15
C GLU A 10 -14.61 -6.25 -10.38
N ALA A 11 -15.73 -5.79 -9.82
CA ALA A 11 -16.12 -4.38 -9.86
C ALA A 11 -15.15 -3.51 -9.07
N HIS A 12 -14.75 -3.94 -7.87
CA HIS A 12 -13.79 -3.23 -7.04
C HIS A 12 -12.42 -3.12 -7.71
N ASP A 13 -11.92 -4.20 -8.32
CA ASP A 13 -10.64 -4.21 -9.03
C ASP A 13 -10.68 -3.35 -10.30
N ARG A 14 -11.85 -3.27 -10.96
CA ARG A 14 -12.06 -2.37 -12.11
C ARG A 14 -12.04 -0.90 -11.71
N GLU A 15 -12.60 -0.56 -10.56
CA GLU A 15 -12.60 0.82 -10.03
C GLU A 15 -11.23 1.21 -9.44
N ASN A 16 -10.43 0.23 -9.01
CA ASN A 16 -9.18 0.44 -8.30
C ASN A 16 -7.99 -0.22 -9.01
N PRO A 17 -7.69 0.21 -10.26
CA PRO A 17 -6.62 -0.40 -11.03
C PRO A 17 -5.27 -0.16 -10.36
N TRP A 18 -4.39 -1.16 -10.48
CA TRP A 18 -2.97 -1.02 -10.17
C TRP A 18 -2.35 0.07 -11.06
N ARG A 19 -1.59 0.96 -10.43
CA ARG A 19 -0.96 2.12 -11.04
C ARG A 19 0.56 1.96 -11.03
N PRO A 20 1.28 2.60 -11.97
CA PRO A 20 2.75 2.58 -11.97
C PRO A 20 3.29 3.32 -10.74
N MET A 21 4.38 2.83 -10.14
CA MET A 21 5.01 3.42 -8.94
C MET A 21 5.33 4.91 -9.08
N SER A 22 5.69 5.37 -10.28
CA SER A 22 5.99 6.78 -10.57
C SER A 22 4.82 7.74 -10.36
N SER A 23 3.59 7.23 -10.36
CA SER A 23 2.36 8.02 -10.19
C SER A 23 1.91 8.16 -8.73
N ALA A 24 2.62 7.55 -7.78
CA ALA A 24 2.23 7.57 -6.37
C ALA A 24 2.37 8.97 -5.75
N PRO A 25 1.32 9.49 -5.08
CA PRO A 25 1.34 10.85 -4.53
C PRO A 25 2.13 10.90 -3.21
N ARG A 26 3.33 11.48 -3.28
CA ARG A 26 4.26 11.62 -2.14
C ARG A 26 3.73 12.53 -1.04
N GLY A 27 3.96 12.15 0.21
CA GLY A 27 3.74 13.01 1.38
C GLY A 27 2.27 13.33 1.70
N THR A 28 1.32 12.74 0.97
CA THR A 28 -0.12 13.00 1.13
C THR A 28 -0.76 12.23 2.29
N GLY A 29 -0.06 11.22 2.82
CA GLY A 29 -0.62 10.30 3.82
C GLY A 29 -1.70 9.36 3.27
N LEU A 30 -1.82 9.25 1.94
CA LEU A 30 -2.71 8.29 1.30
C LEU A 30 -2.25 6.87 1.63
N ILE A 31 -3.18 6.07 2.15
CA ILE A 31 -2.98 4.64 2.37
C ILE A 31 -3.07 3.93 1.02
N CYS A 32 -2.12 3.05 0.76
CA CYS A 32 -1.98 2.31 -0.47
C CYS A 32 -1.72 0.83 -0.17
N ASP A 33 -2.14 -0.01 -1.11
CA ASP A 33 -1.61 -1.36 -1.23
C ASP A 33 -0.43 -1.33 -2.20
N LEU A 34 0.56 -2.18 -1.95
CA LEU A 34 1.71 -2.38 -2.82
C LEU A 34 1.69 -3.78 -3.41
N LEU A 35 1.93 -3.85 -4.71
CA LEU A 35 2.19 -5.10 -5.41
C LEU A 35 3.70 -5.28 -5.49
N PHE A 36 4.18 -6.45 -5.06
CA PHE A 36 5.58 -6.85 -5.17
C PHE A 36 5.70 -7.94 -6.22
N ASP A 37 6.86 -8.01 -6.88
CA ASP A 37 7.17 -9.10 -7.80
C ASP A 37 7.40 -10.39 -6.99
N ASP A 38 6.54 -11.40 -7.16
CA ASP A 38 6.43 -12.60 -6.29
C ASP A 38 7.51 -13.66 -6.58
N MET A 39 8.71 -13.25 -7.01
CA MET A 39 9.84 -14.15 -7.26
C MET A 39 10.39 -14.81 -5.98
N VAL A 40 9.87 -14.48 -4.78
CA VAL A 40 10.38 -14.96 -3.48
C VAL A 40 9.30 -15.64 -2.61
N GLY A 41 8.10 -15.84 -3.14
CA GLY A 41 7.03 -16.58 -2.48
C GLY A 41 6.01 -15.69 -1.80
N HIS A 42 4.75 -16.14 -1.84
CA HIS A 42 3.55 -15.41 -1.44
C HIS A 42 3.76 -14.52 -0.21
N PHE A 43 4.04 -13.23 -0.47
CA PHE A 43 3.79 -12.22 0.52
C PHE A 43 2.28 -12.17 0.71
N ALA A 44 1.81 -12.48 1.92
CA ALA A 44 0.44 -12.22 2.34
C ALA A 44 0.21 -10.69 2.41
N ALA A 45 0.30 -10.03 1.26
CA ALA A 45 0.11 -8.60 1.08
C ALA A 45 -1.37 -8.21 1.21
N GLU A 46 -2.28 -9.20 1.26
CA GLU A 46 -3.74 -9.00 1.38
C GLU A 46 -4.16 -8.22 2.64
N VAL A 47 -3.26 -8.02 3.61
CA VAL A 47 -3.54 -7.27 4.85
C VAL A 47 -2.53 -6.14 5.12
N MET A 48 -1.53 -5.94 4.26
CA MET A 48 -0.47 -4.96 4.52
C MET A 48 -0.81 -3.60 3.89
N GLN A 49 -0.89 -2.58 4.74
CA GLN A 49 -1.15 -1.21 4.32
C GLN A 49 0.14 -0.38 4.34
N PHE A 50 0.31 0.43 3.30
CA PHE A 50 1.51 1.24 3.10
C PHE A 50 1.17 2.70 2.85
N PHE A 51 2.18 3.57 2.93
CA PHE A 51 2.11 4.95 2.45
C PHE A 51 3.46 5.41 1.92
N LEU A 52 3.43 6.35 0.98
CA LEU A 52 4.61 7.04 0.45
C LEU A 52 4.78 8.37 1.16
N ASP A 53 5.87 8.53 1.90
CA ASP A 53 6.14 9.78 2.59
C ASP A 53 6.83 10.82 1.69
N ALA A 54 6.99 12.04 2.22
CA ALA A 54 7.59 13.16 1.51
C ALA A 54 9.09 12.96 1.20
N ASP A 55 9.77 12.12 1.98
CA ASP A 55 11.16 11.69 1.74
C ASP A 55 11.30 10.76 0.51
N GLY A 56 10.18 10.29 -0.04
CA GLY A 56 10.16 9.37 -1.18
C GLY A 56 10.26 7.91 -0.77
N ASP A 57 10.21 7.62 0.53
CA ASP A 57 10.28 6.26 1.06
C ASP A 57 8.89 5.66 1.32
N TRP A 58 8.80 4.35 1.09
CA TRP A 58 7.62 3.57 1.40
C TRP A 58 7.69 3.03 2.83
N TYR A 59 6.57 3.14 3.53
CA TYR A 59 6.43 2.69 4.90
C TYR A 59 5.21 1.79 5.04
N GLN A 60 5.39 0.65 5.71
CA GLN A 60 4.33 -0.22 6.20
C GLN A 60 3.76 0.35 7.50
N ILE A 61 2.43 0.32 7.62
CA ILE A 61 1.71 0.88 8.77
C ILE A 61 1.75 -0.09 9.95
N ASP A 62 1.53 -1.38 9.70
CA ASP A 62 1.48 -2.42 10.73
C ASP A 62 2.06 -3.76 10.24
N PRO A 63 3.11 -4.28 10.88
CA PRO A 63 3.99 -3.57 11.81
C PRO A 63 4.68 -2.35 11.13
N PRO A 64 4.95 -1.26 11.87
CA PRO A 64 5.74 -0.14 11.38
C PRO A 64 7.08 -0.60 10.81
N LYS A 65 7.28 -0.45 9.49
CA LYS A 65 8.55 -0.80 8.84
C LYS A 65 8.81 0.09 7.62
N ARG A 66 10.08 0.43 7.34
CA ARG A 66 10.47 1.01 6.05
C ARG A 66 10.69 -0.09 5.01
N VAL A 67 10.13 0.09 3.82
CA VAL A 67 10.22 -0.87 2.72
C VAL A 67 11.52 -0.61 1.96
N TYR A 68 12.49 -1.52 2.10
CA TYR A 68 13.77 -1.48 1.38
C TYR A 68 13.87 -2.57 0.30
N SER A 69 13.27 -3.73 0.56
CA SER A 69 13.24 -4.89 -0.33
C SER A 69 12.15 -5.87 0.13
N PRO A 70 11.45 -6.57 -0.79
CA PRO A 70 11.52 -6.39 -2.24
C PRO A 70 10.97 -5.02 -2.68
N ASN A 71 11.36 -4.57 -3.87
CA ASN A 71 10.85 -3.31 -4.42
C ASN A 71 9.43 -3.52 -4.96
N PRO A 72 8.47 -2.66 -4.59
CA PRO A 72 7.13 -2.71 -5.15
C PRO A 72 7.16 -2.32 -6.64
N ILE A 73 6.34 -3.01 -7.45
CA ILE A 73 6.22 -2.81 -8.90
C ILE A 73 5.00 -1.97 -9.28
N ASN A 74 3.93 -2.03 -8.48
CA ASN A 74 2.71 -1.27 -8.66
C ASN A 74 2.11 -0.89 -7.31
N TRP A 75 1.24 0.11 -7.33
CA TRP A 75 0.49 0.55 -6.16
C TRP A 75 -0.97 0.79 -6.51
N ARG A 76 -1.86 0.76 -5.53
CA ARG A 76 -3.24 1.23 -5.69
C ARG A 76 -3.71 1.95 -4.41
N PRO A 77 -4.61 2.93 -4.53
CA PRO A 77 -5.13 3.65 -3.37
C PRO A 77 -6.14 2.82 -2.59
N SER A 78 -6.10 2.92 -1.26
CA SER A 78 -7.16 2.42 -0.37
C SER A 78 -8.25 3.50 -0.08
N TYR A 79 -8.15 4.68 -0.72
CA TYR A 79 -9.01 5.88 -0.55
C TYR A 79 -9.12 6.47 0.88
N VAL A 80 -8.46 5.84 1.85
CA VAL A 80 -8.30 6.38 3.20
C VAL A 80 -7.01 7.16 3.28
N ARG A 81 -7.05 8.33 3.93
CA ARG A 81 -5.86 9.13 4.25
C ARG A 81 -5.60 9.09 5.74
N MET A 82 -4.33 8.95 6.10
CA MET A 82 -3.89 9.11 7.48
C MET A 82 -3.64 10.59 7.80
N THR A 83 -3.79 10.93 9.08
CA THR A 83 -3.40 12.25 9.57
C THR A 83 -1.87 12.37 9.66
N PRO A 84 -1.31 13.58 9.57
CA PRO A 84 0.12 13.82 9.73
C PRO A 84 0.69 13.31 11.07
N GLU A 85 -0.10 13.38 12.15
CA GLU A 85 0.30 12.91 13.49
C GLU A 85 0.50 11.40 13.51
N ARG A 86 -0.45 10.65 12.93
CA ARG A 86 -0.35 9.19 12.82
C ARG A 86 0.86 8.79 12.00
N ARG A 87 1.14 9.50 10.90
CA ARG A 87 2.33 9.28 10.08
C ARG A 87 3.61 9.45 10.88
N ASN A 88 3.72 10.55 11.63
CA ASN A 88 4.89 10.83 12.47
C ASN A 88 5.06 9.78 13.58
N LEU A 89 3.96 9.28 14.14
CA LEU A 89 4.00 8.21 15.14
C LEU A 89 4.57 6.91 14.55
N ILE A 90 4.14 6.52 13.35
CA ILE A 90 4.66 5.33 12.65
C ILE A 90 6.16 5.49 12.42
N LYS A 91 6.61 6.65 11.91
CA LYS A 91 8.04 6.92 11.70
C LYS A 91 8.86 6.84 12.99
N LYS A 92 8.34 7.35 14.10
CA LYS A 92 9.00 7.26 15.42
C LYS A 92 9.16 5.83 15.93
N ARG A 93 8.26 4.92 15.55
CA ARG A 93 8.30 3.50 15.94
C ARG A 93 9.28 2.66 15.13
N LEU A 94 9.91 3.23 14.11
CA LEU A 94 10.95 2.57 13.31
C LEU A 94 12.34 2.64 13.96
N ALA A 95 12.50 3.46 15.01
CA ALA A 95 13.74 3.70 15.72
C ALA A 95 14.09 2.56 16.68
#